data_AF-A0A821T9H7-F1
#
_entry.id   AF-A0A821T9H7-F1
#
_cell.length_a   1.000
_cell.length_b   1.000
_cell.length_c   1.000
_cell.angle_alpha   90.00
_cell.angle_beta   90.00
_cell.angle_gamma   90.00
#
_symmetry.space_group_name_H-M   'P 1'
#
loop_
_entity.id
_entity.type
_entity.pdbx_description
1 polymer ?
#
loop_
_entity_poly.entity_id
_entity_poly.type
_entity_poly.pdbx_seq_one_letter_code
_entity_poly.pdbx_strand_id
1 'polypeptide(L)'
;MPRRCDACGATTPPFNIQCCPSCGHEFRKPENNSTPPNNKTHAKDSHSKQPRACPYKNLCAEYLRSLEWDRSLFDRRFNHCYCSDCYLESWSDTVEAAGSVYVIPRGWCRFGLQVDKVRTEVDHIWRNWIVTYHGTTPEAAQSIVVHRQFLIPGDKRLDGEKIAIRPGHIEGQNHIYTSPTIAYSAHPCYCRPQLFRSRTTNKVYKARIVLQCRQQPGSFKIQPETIRAGHQRICPIIPNDEVEIYTTVRASVLPYGNIVVSTSVNMTKPFPADVYANVVMKKHIAGHYIRIPCEHDVGSCTYSVCTNKTQIYPDLFENNYDSKKCPSIPPATYSVSNLVLDVKKSIPSIADGQFRINVDFLSNAAGHLGCLYLDVNLK
;
A
#
# COMPACT_ATOMS: atom_id res chain seq x y z
N MET A 1 -24.99 -26.60 -44.25
CA MET A 1 -26.21 -26.19 -44.98
C MET A 1 -25.92 -24.85 -45.68
N PRO A 2 -26.31 -24.65 -46.95
CA PRO A 2 -26.09 -23.38 -47.66
C PRO A 2 -26.84 -22.25 -46.96
N ARG A 3 -26.20 -21.09 -46.78
CA ARG A 3 -26.85 -19.92 -46.15
C ARG A 3 -27.57 -19.12 -47.24
N ARG A 4 -28.78 -18.66 -46.93
CA ARG A 4 -29.59 -17.81 -47.81
C ARG A 4 -29.55 -16.38 -47.30
N CYS A 5 -29.41 -15.41 -48.20
CA CYS A 5 -29.53 -14.00 -47.85
C CYS A 5 -31.02 -13.62 -47.80
N ASP A 6 -31.49 -13.09 -46.66
CA ASP A 6 -32.91 -12.75 -46.47
C ASP A 6 -33.37 -11.56 -47.34
N ALA A 7 -32.44 -10.72 -47.81
CA ALA A 7 -32.76 -9.54 -48.62
C ALA A 7 -32.94 -9.84 -50.12
N CYS A 8 -32.26 -10.85 -50.67
CA CYS A 8 -32.26 -11.11 -52.12
C CYS A 8 -32.40 -12.58 -52.51
N GLY A 9 -32.46 -13.51 -51.55
CA GLY A 9 -32.67 -14.94 -51.81
C GLY A 9 -31.46 -15.69 -52.40
N ALA A 10 -30.32 -15.03 -52.60
CA ALA A 10 -29.10 -15.64 -53.13
C ALA A 10 -28.51 -16.68 -52.17
N THR A 11 -27.94 -17.75 -52.73
CA THR A 11 -27.28 -18.85 -52.00
C THR A 11 -25.75 -18.70 -52.09
N THR A 12 -25.04 -19.00 -50.99
CA THR A 12 -23.60 -18.76 -50.85
C THR A 12 -22.74 -19.64 -51.79
N PRO A 13 -21.73 -19.10 -52.49
CA PRO A 13 -20.64 -19.89 -53.09
C PRO A 13 -19.71 -20.47 -52.00
N PRO A 14 -18.87 -21.47 -52.32
CA PRO A 14 -18.20 -22.33 -51.33
C PRO A 14 -17.06 -21.69 -50.50
N PHE A 15 -16.85 -20.38 -50.57
CA PHE A 15 -15.77 -19.69 -49.85
C PHE A 15 -16.31 -18.60 -48.90
N ASN A 16 -15.67 -18.50 -47.72
CA ASN A 16 -16.03 -17.63 -46.60
C ASN A 16 -16.03 -16.14 -46.97
N ILE A 17 -17.17 -15.62 -47.42
CA ILE A 17 -17.41 -14.18 -47.60
C ILE A 17 -18.45 -13.75 -46.56
N GLN A 18 -18.16 -12.71 -45.79
CA GLN A 18 -19.00 -12.26 -44.66
C GLN A 18 -20.18 -11.37 -45.10
N CYS A 19 -20.15 -10.81 -46.32
CA CYS A 19 -21.21 -9.97 -46.89
C CYS A 19 -21.65 -10.44 -48.29
N CYS A 20 -22.94 -10.30 -48.63
CA CYS A 20 -23.48 -10.68 -49.94
C CYS A 20 -23.01 -9.71 -51.05
N PRO A 21 -22.36 -10.17 -52.15
CA PRO A 21 -21.83 -9.29 -53.20
C PRO A 21 -22.91 -8.52 -53.97
N SER A 22 -24.15 -9.01 -53.98
CA SER A 22 -25.25 -8.41 -54.75
C SER A 22 -26.00 -7.31 -54.00
N CYS A 23 -25.91 -7.26 -52.66
CA CYS A 23 -26.70 -6.32 -51.85
C CYS A 23 -26.00 -5.78 -50.59
N GLY A 24 -24.78 -6.23 -50.28
CA GLY A 24 -23.96 -5.69 -49.18
C GLY A 24 -24.36 -6.11 -47.76
N HIS A 25 -25.43 -6.90 -47.57
CA HIS A 25 -25.87 -7.35 -46.23
C HIS A 25 -25.17 -8.62 -45.73
N GLU A 26 -25.02 -8.71 -44.39
CA GLU A 26 -24.43 -9.86 -43.68
C GLU A 26 -25.40 -11.05 -43.59
N PHE A 27 -24.84 -12.27 -43.61
CA PHE A 27 -25.63 -13.50 -43.45
C PHE A 27 -25.92 -13.80 -41.97
N ARG A 28 -27.19 -14.13 -41.64
CA ARG A 28 -27.63 -14.48 -40.28
C ARG A 28 -26.88 -15.72 -39.73
N LYS A 29 -26.46 -15.67 -38.45
CA LYS A 29 -25.91 -16.84 -37.73
C LYS A 29 -27.06 -17.69 -37.17
N PRO A 30 -26.95 -19.03 -37.17
CA PRO A 30 -28.00 -19.91 -36.65
C PRO A 30 -28.08 -19.82 -35.10
N GLU A 31 -29.31 -19.74 -34.58
CA GLU A 31 -29.64 -19.79 -33.16
C GLU A 31 -29.74 -21.25 -32.69
N ASN A 32 -29.06 -21.61 -31.60
CA ASN A 32 -29.25 -22.88 -30.90
C ASN A 32 -29.89 -22.63 -29.53
N ASN A 33 -31.16 -23.03 -29.38
CA ASN A 33 -31.87 -23.11 -28.09
C ASN A 33 -31.54 -24.43 -27.39
N SER A 34 -30.72 -24.37 -26.35
CA SER A 34 -30.73 -25.34 -25.25
C SER A 34 -30.18 -24.67 -23.99
N THR A 35 -31.02 -24.56 -22.97
CA THR A 35 -30.78 -23.83 -21.72
C THR A 35 -30.06 -24.72 -20.70
N PRO A 36 -28.92 -24.27 -20.11
CA PRO A 36 -28.43 -24.76 -18.82
C PRO A 36 -28.71 -23.74 -17.70
N PRO A 37 -28.66 -24.16 -16.42
CA PRO A 37 -29.16 -23.38 -15.30
C PRO A 37 -28.35 -22.11 -15.06
N ASN A 38 -29.12 -21.07 -14.76
CA ASN A 38 -28.72 -19.70 -14.53
C ASN A 38 -27.98 -19.58 -13.18
N ASN A 39 -26.65 -19.63 -13.19
CA ASN A 39 -25.82 -19.15 -12.07
C ASN A 39 -25.06 -17.89 -12.50
N LYS A 40 -25.82 -16.81 -12.71
CA LYS A 40 -25.28 -15.44 -12.71
C LYS A 40 -25.13 -14.96 -11.28
N THR A 41 -24.01 -15.28 -10.65
CA THR A 41 -23.45 -14.48 -9.56
C THR A 41 -22.16 -13.84 -10.03
N HIS A 42 -22.26 -13.02 -11.08
CA HIS A 42 -21.38 -11.86 -11.15
C HIS A 42 -21.91 -10.89 -10.11
N ALA A 43 -21.28 -10.88 -8.94
CA ALA A 43 -21.40 -9.76 -8.02
C ALA A 43 -21.01 -8.50 -8.80
N LYS A 44 -22.03 -7.76 -9.22
CA LYS A 44 -21.90 -6.35 -9.54
C LYS A 44 -21.36 -5.72 -8.27
N ASP A 45 -20.08 -5.36 -8.26
CA ASP A 45 -19.56 -4.41 -7.30
C ASP A 45 -20.18 -3.03 -7.60
N SER A 46 -21.43 -2.87 -7.19
CA SER A 46 -22.09 -1.58 -7.04
C SER A 46 -21.59 -0.94 -5.75
N HIS A 47 -20.30 -0.60 -5.70
CA HIS A 47 -19.74 0.28 -4.68
C HIS A 47 -19.65 1.73 -5.20
N SER A 48 -20.67 2.15 -5.96
CA SER A 48 -20.86 3.53 -6.41
C SER A 48 -21.55 4.36 -5.33
N LYS A 49 -20.73 4.83 -4.38
CA LYS A 49 -20.84 6.14 -3.72
C LYS A 49 -19.54 6.35 -2.94
N GLN A 50 -18.51 6.85 -3.63
CA GLN A 50 -17.31 7.35 -2.94
C GLN A 50 -17.78 8.39 -1.90
N PRO A 51 -17.30 8.35 -0.65
CA PRO A 51 -17.64 9.36 0.34
C PRO A 51 -17.18 10.75 -0.11
N ARG A 52 -17.73 11.77 0.56
CA ARG A 52 -17.23 13.16 0.63
C ARG A 52 -15.70 13.21 0.55
N ALA A 53 -15.17 14.28 -0.05
CA ALA A 53 -13.73 14.51 -0.24
C ALA A 53 -12.88 14.02 0.95
N CYS A 54 -12.16 12.91 0.78
CA CYS A 54 -11.32 12.32 1.82
C CYS A 54 -10.09 13.22 2.08
N PRO A 55 -9.92 13.81 3.28
CA PRO A 55 -8.79 14.69 3.58
C PRO A 55 -7.44 13.99 3.41
N TYR A 56 -7.35 12.72 3.80
CA TYR A 56 -6.14 11.91 3.64
C TYR A 56 -5.76 11.70 2.18
N LYS A 57 -6.75 11.36 1.33
CA LYS A 57 -6.56 11.22 -0.12
C LYS A 57 -6.10 12.53 -0.75
N ASN A 58 -6.66 13.67 -0.31
CA ASN A 58 -6.25 14.99 -0.79
C ASN A 58 -4.82 15.33 -0.38
N LEU A 59 -4.41 15.01 0.84
CA LEU A 59 -3.04 15.20 1.33
C LEU A 59 -2.04 14.34 0.53
N CYS A 60 -2.36 13.07 0.30
CA CYS A 60 -1.51 12.21 -0.54
C CYS A 60 -1.43 12.72 -1.98
N ALA A 61 -2.52 13.26 -2.53
CA ALA A 61 -2.55 13.87 -3.86
C ALA A 61 -1.76 15.20 -3.90
N GLU A 62 -1.67 15.92 -2.79
CA GLU A 62 -0.83 17.11 -2.65
C GLU A 62 0.65 16.76 -2.70
N TYR A 63 1.07 15.73 -1.96
CA TYR A 63 2.44 15.23 -2.02
C TYR A 63 2.81 14.76 -3.44
N LEU A 64 1.96 13.97 -4.08
CA LEU A 64 2.23 13.51 -5.45
C LEU A 64 2.39 14.68 -6.43
N ARG A 65 1.60 15.75 -6.26
CA ARG A 65 1.74 16.98 -7.06
C ARG A 65 3.03 17.73 -6.79
N SER A 66 3.55 17.70 -5.56
CA SER A 66 4.82 18.37 -5.23
C SER A 66 6.05 17.68 -5.83
N LEU A 67 5.90 16.46 -6.34
CA LEU A 67 6.97 15.77 -7.07
C LEU A 67 7.06 16.21 -8.53
N GLU A 68 6.10 17.00 -9.02
CA GLU A 68 6.10 17.56 -10.37
C GLU A 68 6.13 16.52 -11.50
N TRP A 69 5.61 15.31 -11.24
CA TRP A 69 5.42 14.31 -12.28
C TRP A 69 4.35 14.79 -13.28
N ASP A 70 4.56 14.48 -14.56
CA ASP A 70 3.57 14.80 -15.59
C ASP A 70 2.24 14.12 -15.27
N ARG A 71 1.16 14.91 -15.29
CA ARG A 71 -0.21 14.44 -15.07
C ARG A 71 -0.65 13.40 -16.09
N SER A 72 -0.06 13.41 -17.29
CA SER A 72 -0.29 12.44 -18.35
C SER A 72 0.11 11.01 -17.94
N LEU A 73 0.95 10.85 -16.92
CA LEU A 73 1.36 9.54 -16.39
C LEU A 73 0.27 8.88 -15.53
N PHE A 74 -0.81 9.59 -15.19
CA PHE A 74 -1.82 9.12 -14.25
C PHE A 74 -3.18 8.87 -14.90
N ASP A 75 -3.90 7.91 -14.34
CA ASP A 75 -5.30 7.65 -14.64
C ASP A 75 -6.13 7.73 -13.35
N ARG A 76 -6.77 8.89 -13.17
CA ARG A 76 -7.53 9.21 -11.95
C ARG A 76 -8.70 8.26 -11.70
N ARG A 77 -9.18 7.54 -12.74
CA ARG A 77 -10.29 6.57 -12.63
C ARG A 77 -9.91 5.39 -11.73
N PHE A 78 -8.63 5.08 -11.62
CA PHE A 78 -8.13 3.97 -10.82
C PHE A 78 -7.55 4.40 -9.46
N ASN A 79 -7.72 5.68 -9.09
CA ASN A 79 -7.32 6.16 -7.77
C ASN A 79 -8.17 5.50 -6.68
N HIS A 80 -7.52 5.00 -5.64
CA HIS A 80 -8.19 4.33 -4.53
C HIS A 80 -7.54 4.72 -3.20
N CYS A 81 -8.34 5.00 -2.18
CA CYS A 81 -7.86 5.34 -0.85
C CYS A 81 -8.15 4.18 0.08
N TYR A 82 -7.13 3.71 0.80
CA TYR A 82 -7.20 2.60 1.74
C TYR A 82 -7.11 3.08 3.20
N CYS A 83 -7.39 4.36 3.49
CA CYS A 83 -7.53 4.82 4.86
C CYS A 83 -8.79 4.23 5.51
N SER A 84 -8.88 4.30 6.85
CA SER A 84 -10.00 3.78 7.63
C SER A 84 -11.37 4.32 7.17
N ASP A 85 -11.42 5.57 6.71
CA ASP A 85 -12.65 6.20 6.21
C ASP A 85 -13.08 5.72 4.81
N CYS A 86 -12.13 5.25 3.99
CA CYS A 86 -12.35 4.91 2.59
C CYS A 86 -12.35 3.41 2.31
N TYR A 87 -11.70 2.62 3.16
CA TYR A 87 -11.63 1.17 3.06
C TYR A 87 -11.91 0.60 4.45
N LEU A 88 -13.17 0.20 4.65
CA LEU A 88 -13.70 -0.14 5.97
C LEU A 88 -12.94 -1.31 6.59
N GLU A 89 -12.83 -1.32 7.91
CA GLU A 89 -12.17 -2.40 8.66
C GLU A 89 -12.83 -3.76 8.42
N SER A 90 -14.15 -3.77 8.22
CA SER A 90 -14.93 -4.98 7.89
C SER A 90 -14.64 -5.55 6.50
N TRP A 91 -13.92 -4.83 5.64
CA TRP A 91 -13.51 -5.34 4.34
C TRP A 91 -12.27 -6.22 4.46
N SER A 92 -11.99 -7.06 3.47
CA SER A 92 -10.89 -8.01 3.54
C SER A 92 -9.51 -7.34 3.59
N ASP A 93 -8.57 -7.92 4.33
CA ASP A 93 -7.15 -7.53 4.32
C ASP A 93 -6.39 -8.12 3.15
N THR A 94 -7.01 -9.04 2.41
CA THR A 94 -6.41 -9.76 1.30
C THR A 94 -7.35 -9.85 0.12
N VAL A 95 -6.78 -9.98 -1.07
CA VAL A 95 -7.51 -10.34 -2.28
C VAL A 95 -6.76 -11.47 -2.96
N GLU A 96 -7.50 -12.51 -3.36
CA GLU A 96 -6.99 -13.52 -4.28
C GLU A 96 -7.11 -13.00 -5.71
N ALA A 97 -5.98 -12.91 -6.41
CA ALA A 97 -5.91 -12.50 -7.79
C ALA A 97 -4.87 -13.33 -8.52
N ALA A 98 -5.25 -13.89 -9.68
CA ALA A 98 -4.36 -14.70 -10.52
C ALA A 98 -3.69 -15.87 -9.77
N GLY A 99 -4.44 -16.53 -8.87
CA GLY A 99 -3.94 -17.66 -8.08
C GLY A 99 -2.94 -17.27 -6.98
N SER A 100 -2.82 -15.98 -6.65
CA SER A 100 -1.98 -15.50 -5.56
C SER A 100 -2.78 -14.62 -4.61
N VAL A 101 -2.49 -14.72 -3.33
CA VAL A 101 -2.94 -13.76 -2.32
C VAL A 101 -2.02 -12.55 -2.36
N TYR A 102 -2.58 -11.34 -2.31
CA TYR A 102 -1.81 -10.14 -1.97
C TYR A 102 -2.51 -9.34 -0.88
N VAL A 103 -1.71 -8.61 -0.11
CA VAL A 103 -2.17 -7.87 1.06
C VAL A 103 -2.66 -6.49 0.65
N ILE A 104 -3.88 -6.12 1.04
CA ILE A 104 -4.45 -4.79 0.82
C ILE A 104 -3.59 -3.74 1.55
N PRO A 105 -3.19 -2.64 0.87
CA PRO A 105 -2.30 -1.65 1.46
C PRO A 105 -3.07 -0.68 2.36
N ARG A 106 -3.61 -1.16 3.47
CA ARG A 106 -4.35 -0.34 4.45
C ARG A 106 -3.54 0.83 4.97
N GLY A 107 -4.19 1.98 5.08
CA GLY A 107 -3.54 3.23 5.48
C GLY A 107 -2.80 3.95 4.36
N TRP A 108 -2.95 3.52 3.10
CA TRP A 108 -2.29 4.15 1.95
C TRP A 108 -3.27 4.72 0.92
N CYS A 109 -2.77 5.55 0.00
CA CYS A 109 -3.50 5.99 -1.19
C CYS A 109 -2.84 5.50 -2.47
N ARG A 110 -3.58 4.76 -3.30
CA ARG A 110 -3.19 4.43 -4.68
C ARG A 110 -3.62 5.53 -5.64
N PHE A 111 -2.68 5.99 -6.45
CA PHE A 111 -2.90 6.80 -7.63
C PHE A 111 -2.66 5.95 -8.87
N GLY A 112 -3.70 5.78 -9.70
CA GLY A 112 -3.62 4.95 -10.90
C GLY A 112 -2.63 5.52 -11.90
N LEU A 113 -1.83 4.67 -12.52
CA LEU A 113 -0.91 5.04 -13.59
C LEU A 113 -1.54 4.76 -14.96
N GLN A 114 -1.12 5.52 -15.97
CA GLN A 114 -1.36 5.14 -17.36
C GLN A 114 -0.55 3.89 -17.69
N VAL A 115 -1.19 2.99 -18.41
CA VAL A 115 -0.65 1.71 -18.85
C VAL A 115 -0.96 1.51 -20.32
N ASP A 116 -0.14 0.72 -21.01
CA ASP A 116 -0.41 0.32 -22.39
C ASP A 116 -1.62 -0.63 -22.41
N LYS A 117 -2.75 -0.13 -22.90
CA LYS A 117 -4.01 -0.89 -22.92
C LYS A 117 -3.92 -2.11 -23.81
N VAL A 118 -3.32 -1.97 -24.99
CA VAL A 118 -3.18 -3.07 -25.97
C VAL A 118 -2.38 -4.19 -25.34
N ARG A 119 -1.23 -3.85 -24.75
CA ARG A 119 -0.40 -4.82 -24.05
C ARG A 119 -1.15 -5.50 -22.91
N THR A 120 -1.85 -4.74 -22.07
CA THR A 120 -2.56 -5.33 -20.94
C THR A 120 -3.69 -6.28 -21.34
N GLU A 121 -4.28 -6.05 -22.51
CA GLU A 121 -5.33 -6.90 -23.08
C GLU A 121 -4.77 -8.18 -23.70
N VAL A 122 -3.75 -8.06 -24.57
CA VAL A 122 -3.09 -9.18 -25.25
C VAL A 122 -2.42 -10.13 -24.26
N ASP A 123 -1.66 -9.61 -23.30
CA ASP A 123 -0.95 -10.42 -22.29
C ASP A 123 -1.87 -10.86 -21.14
N HIS A 124 -3.16 -10.49 -21.18
CA HIS A 124 -4.16 -10.76 -20.15
C HIS A 124 -3.69 -10.38 -18.72
N ILE A 125 -2.96 -9.27 -18.61
CA ILE A 125 -2.22 -8.88 -17.40
C ILE A 125 -3.15 -8.81 -16.18
N TRP A 126 -4.31 -8.17 -16.31
CA TRP A 126 -5.22 -7.97 -15.18
C TRP A 126 -5.80 -9.27 -14.62
N ARG A 127 -5.92 -10.29 -15.48
CA ARG A 127 -6.49 -11.60 -15.13
C ARG A 127 -5.42 -12.55 -14.60
N ASN A 128 -4.26 -12.54 -15.24
CA ASN A 128 -3.27 -13.60 -15.09
C ASN A 128 -2.04 -13.19 -14.30
N TRP A 129 -1.77 -11.89 -14.10
CA TRP A 129 -0.57 -11.46 -13.39
C TRP A 129 -0.88 -11.17 -11.92
N ILE A 130 -0.01 -11.67 -11.04
CA ILE A 130 -0.15 -11.49 -9.59
C ILE A 130 0.10 -10.02 -9.24
N VAL A 131 -0.41 -9.56 -8.09
CA VAL A 131 -0.16 -8.21 -7.59
C VAL A 131 1.04 -8.23 -6.64
N THR A 132 1.97 -7.31 -6.86
CA THR A 132 3.14 -7.11 -5.99
C THR A 132 3.38 -5.63 -5.74
N TYR A 133 4.34 -5.34 -4.86
CA TYR A 133 4.75 -4.01 -4.43
C TYR A 133 6.25 -3.85 -4.62
N HIS A 134 6.68 -2.66 -5.04
CA HIS A 134 8.08 -2.31 -5.19
C HIS A 134 8.40 -1.01 -4.45
N GLY A 135 9.23 -1.13 -3.41
CA GLY A 135 9.74 0.02 -2.65
C GLY A 135 10.87 0.71 -3.38
N THR A 136 10.81 2.03 -3.49
CA THR A 136 11.86 2.80 -4.16
C THR A 136 11.84 4.28 -3.77
N THR A 137 12.73 5.09 -4.35
CA THR A 137 12.71 6.56 -4.19
C THR A 137 11.75 7.21 -5.19
N PRO A 138 11.27 8.44 -4.93
CA PRO A 138 10.40 9.13 -5.89
C PRO A 138 11.02 9.29 -7.28
N GLU A 139 12.32 9.58 -7.37
CA GLU A 139 13.03 9.80 -8.64
C GLU A 139 13.11 8.49 -9.44
N ALA A 140 13.43 7.38 -8.75
CA ALA A 140 13.46 6.06 -9.38
C ALA A 140 12.05 5.60 -9.78
N ALA A 141 11.04 5.86 -8.95
CA ALA A 141 9.65 5.59 -9.29
C ALA A 141 9.21 6.37 -10.55
N GLN A 142 9.54 7.66 -10.63
CA GLN A 142 9.25 8.49 -11.80
C GLN A 142 9.91 7.92 -13.04
N SER A 143 11.19 7.56 -12.94
CA SER A 143 11.93 6.93 -14.03
C SER A 143 11.23 5.66 -14.51
N ILE A 144 10.86 4.74 -13.60
CA ILE A 144 10.16 3.50 -13.93
C ILE A 144 8.83 3.78 -14.65
N VAL A 145 8.04 4.74 -14.17
CA VAL A 145 6.74 5.09 -14.76
C VAL A 145 6.89 5.74 -16.13
N VAL A 146 7.83 6.68 -16.29
CA VAL A 146 8.11 7.36 -17.57
C VAL A 146 8.56 6.36 -18.64
N HIS A 147 9.44 5.43 -18.28
CA HIS A 147 9.95 4.42 -19.21
C HIS A 147 8.98 3.23 -19.39
N ARG A 148 7.94 3.14 -18.57
CA ARG A 148 6.97 2.02 -18.51
C ARG A 148 7.63 0.66 -18.32
N GLN A 149 8.81 0.64 -17.72
CA GLN A 149 9.59 -0.57 -17.47
C GLN A 149 10.56 -0.37 -16.31
N PHE A 150 10.89 -1.46 -15.65
CA PHE A 150 11.99 -1.50 -14.71
C PHE A 150 13.30 -1.57 -15.48
N LEU A 151 14.00 -0.44 -15.49
CA LEU A 151 15.35 -0.37 -16.00
C LEU A 151 16.32 -0.94 -14.95
N ILE A 152 17.30 -1.73 -15.39
CA ILE A 152 18.37 -2.27 -14.56
C ILE A 152 19.71 -1.65 -14.97
N PRO A 153 20.76 -1.75 -14.14
CA PRO A 153 22.08 -1.23 -14.50
C PRO A 153 22.56 -1.71 -15.87
N GLY A 154 23.05 -0.78 -16.68
CA GLY A 154 23.43 -1.00 -18.09
C GLY A 154 22.39 -0.52 -19.11
N ASP A 155 21.13 -0.37 -18.72
CA ASP A 155 20.09 0.18 -19.61
C ASP A 155 20.26 1.66 -19.87
N LYS A 156 19.72 2.13 -21.00
CA LYS A 156 19.64 3.56 -21.34
C LYS A 156 18.26 4.13 -21.01
N ARG A 157 18.27 5.32 -20.43
CA ARG A 157 17.08 6.17 -20.26
C ARG A 157 16.68 6.81 -21.58
N LEU A 158 15.51 7.46 -21.63
CA LEU A 158 14.99 8.17 -22.80
C LEU A 158 15.90 9.33 -23.25
N ASP A 159 16.67 9.90 -22.32
CA ASP A 159 17.68 10.93 -22.59
C ASP A 159 19.03 10.35 -23.09
N GLY A 160 19.13 9.02 -23.19
CA GLY A 160 20.33 8.31 -23.62
C GLY A 160 21.34 7.98 -22.51
N GLU A 161 21.12 8.45 -21.28
CA GLU A 161 22.00 8.19 -20.14
C GLU A 161 21.94 6.71 -19.72
N LYS A 162 23.10 6.09 -19.48
CA LYS A 162 23.17 4.71 -18.96
C LYS A 162 22.97 4.70 -17.45
N ILE A 163 22.16 3.75 -16.95
CA ILE A 163 22.01 3.54 -15.52
C ILE A 163 23.27 2.89 -14.98
N ALA A 164 23.97 3.63 -14.12
CA ALA A 164 25.13 3.14 -13.40
C ALA A 164 24.74 2.08 -12.35
N ILE A 165 25.67 1.15 -12.09
CA ILE A 165 25.59 0.28 -10.91
C ILE A 165 25.78 1.17 -9.69
N ARG A 166 24.80 1.19 -8.77
CA ARG A 166 24.93 1.97 -7.54
C ARG A 166 25.97 1.34 -6.61
N PRO A 167 26.75 2.14 -5.85
CA PRO A 167 27.67 1.60 -4.84
C PRO A 167 26.94 0.67 -3.87
N GLY A 168 27.49 -0.54 -3.65
CA GLY A 168 26.88 -1.57 -2.81
C GLY A 168 26.01 -2.61 -3.53
N HIS A 169 25.79 -2.47 -4.85
CA HIS A 169 25.22 -3.56 -5.65
C HIS A 169 26.29 -4.62 -5.94
N ILE A 170 25.96 -5.89 -5.71
CA ILE A 170 26.80 -7.03 -6.08
C ILE A 170 26.79 -7.16 -7.61
N GLU A 171 27.96 -7.18 -8.22
CA GLU A 171 28.13 -7.37 -9.66
C GLU A 171 27.44 -8.68 -10.10
N GLY A 172 26.58 -8.59 -11.13
CA GLY A 172 25.79 -9.73 -11.62
C GLY A 172 24.41 -9.93 -10.98
N GLN A 173 24.06 -9.23 -9.89
CA GLN A 173 22.73 -9.30 -9.25
C GLN A 173 21.79 -8.17 -9.68
N ASN A 174 21.61 -8.01 -10.99
CA ASN A 174 20.69 -7.03 -11.56
C ASN A 174 19.26 -7.58 -11.60
N HIS A 175 18.65 -7.68 -10.41
CA HIS A 175 17.29 -8.17 -10.23
C HIS A 175 16.29 -7.04 -10.01
N ILE A 176 15.05 -7.28 -10.42
CA ILE A 176 13.90 -6.49 -10.01
C ILE A 176 13.29 -7.17 -8.80
N TYR A 177 13.24 -6.47 -7.67
CA TYR A 177 12.67 -6.97 -6.42
C TYR A 177 11.28 -6.43 -6.20
N THR A 178 10.33 -7.29 -5.86
CA THR A 178 8.97 -6.93 -5.47
C THR A 178 8.53 -7.77 -4.26
N SER A 179 7.34 -7.52 -3.71
CA SER A 179 6.78 -8.28 -2.58
C SER A 179 5.26 -8.40 -2.71
N PRO A 180 4.64 -9.50 -2.25
CA PRO A 180 3.18 -9.60 -2.17
C PRO A 180 2.57 -8.73 -1.04
N THR A 181 3.41 -8.10 -0.20
CA THR A 181 2.98 -7.24 0.89
C THR A 181 3.66 -5.88 0.88
N ILE A 182 2.86 -4.83 1.05
CA ILE A 182 3.40 -3.47 1.15
C ILE A 182 4.25 -3.26 2.40
N ALA A 183 4.03 -4.05 3.47
CA ALA A 183 4.78 -3.91 4.73
C ALA A 183 6.29 -4.09 4.51
N TYR A 184 6.67 -5.04 3.65
CA TYR A 184 8.05 -5.28 3.28
C TYR A 184 8.58 -4.19 2.34
N SER A 185 7.85 -3.92 1.25
CA SER A 185 8.27 -2.91 0.27
C SER A 185 8.33 -1.47 0.82
N ALA A 186 7.57 -1.17 1.88
CA ALA A 186 7.60 0.12 2.54
C ALA A 186 8.70 0.26 3.61
N HIS A 187 9.48 -0.79 3.85
CA HIS A 187 10.56 -0.76 4.83
C HIS A 187 11.59 0.34 4.47
N PRO A 188 12.13 1.09 5.45
CA PRO A 188 13.08 2.19 5.20
C PRO A 188 14.31 1.82 4.37
N CYS A 189 14.72 0.54 4.37
CA CYS A 189 15.82 0.05 3.51
C CYS A 189 15.52 0.20 2.02
N TYR A 190 14.25 0.07 1.62
CA TYR A 190 13.81 0.12 0.22
C TYR A 190 13.08 1.42 -0.10
N CYS A 191 12.28 1.92 0.83
CA CYS A 191 11.44 3.11 0.67
C CYS A 191 11.73 4.13 1.78
N ARG A 192 12.78 4.93 1.56
CA ARG A 192 13.17 5.97 2.52
C ARG A 192 12.08 7.05 2.61
N PRO A 193 11.62 7.42 3.82
CA PRO A 193 10.70 8.54 4.00
C PRO A 193 11.28 9.85 3.45
N GLN A 194 10.45 10.63 2.78
CA GLN A 194 10.74 11.98 2.30
C GLN A 194 9.93 12.99 3.10
N LEU A 195 10.53 14.14 3.43
CA LEU A 195 9.80 15.22 4.09
C LEU A 195 9.00 16.01 3.06
N PHE A 196 7.76 16.32 3.39
CA PHE A 196 6.82 17.03 2.54
C PHE A 196 6.07 18.09 3.34
N ARG A 197 6.18 19.36 2.97
CA ARG A 197 5.41 20.44 3.58
C ARG A 197 4.11 20.64 2.81
N SER A 198 2.98 20.25 3.41
CA SER A 198 1.66 20.53 2.87
C SER A 198 1.39 22.02 2.86
N ARG A 199 1.06 22.57 1.70
CA ARG A 199 0.55 23.93 1.51
C ARG A 199 -0.84 24.07 2.10
N THR A 200 -1.66 23.02 2.05
CA THR A 200 -3.04 23.04 2.60
C THR A 200 -3.05 23.10 4.12
N THR A 201 -2.21 22.33 4.79
CA THR A 201 -2.21 22.25 6.27
C THR A 201 -1.06 23.00 6.94
N ASN A 202 -0.09 23.49 6.15
CA ASN A 202 1.14 24.12 6.62
C ASN A 202 2.02 23.23 7.52
N LYS A 203 1.74 21.92 7.57
CA LYS A 203 2.46 20.91 8.35
C LYS A 203 3.47 20.16 7.47
N VAL A 204 4.56 19.70 8.08
CA VAL A 204 5.54 18.82 7.43
C VAL A 204 5.15 17.37 7.69
N TYR A 205 5.18 16.50 6.68
CA TYR A 205 4.82 15.08 6.72
C TYR A 205 6.01 14.23 6.26
N LYS A 206 6.16 13.02 6.81
CA LYS A 206 6.93 11.94 6.17
C LYS A 206 6.04 11.26 5.14
N ALA A 207 6.48 11.24 3.90
CA ALA A 207 5.83 10.56 2.80
C ALA A 207 6.73 9.46 2.22
N ARG A 208 6.09 8.42 1.70
CA ARG A 208 6.75 7.26 1.08
C ARG A 208 6.05 6.92 -0.23
N ILE A 209 6.78 6.39 -1.20
CA ILE A 209 6.24 5.91 -2.47
C ILE A 209 6.60 4.45 -2.66
N VAL A 210 5.57 3.65 -2.92
CA VAL A 210 5.69 2.25 -3.31
C VAL A 210 4.94 2.07 -4.63
N LEU A 211 5.54 1.43 -5.62
CA LEU A 211 4.84 1.07 -6.85
C LEU A 211 4.01 -0.19 -6.60
N GLN A 212 2.73 -0.14 -6.91
CA GLN A 212 1.89 -1.33 -7.07
C GLN A 212 2.08 -1.87 -8.48
N CYS A 213 2.42 -3.15 -8.57
CA CYS A 213 2.85 -3.82 -9.79
C CYS A 213 1.97 -5.03 -10.08
N ARG A 214 1.90 -5.38 -11.35
CA ARG A 214 1.51 -6.71 -11.83
C ARG A 214 2.79 -7.46 -12.19
N GLN A 215 2.91 -8.71 -11.75
CA GLN A 215 4.07 -9.56 -12.00
C GLN A 215 3.61 -10.83 -12.74
N GLN A 216 4.28 -11.14 -13.84
CA GLN A 216 3.97 -12.31 -14.65
C GLN A 216 4.28 -13.61 -13.88
N PRO A 217 3.34 -14.56 -13.76
CA PRO A 217 3.61 -15.86 -13.16
C PRO A 217 4.70 -16.61 -13.93
N GLY A 218 5.53 -17.36 -13.21
CA GLY A 218 6.64 -18.13 -13.78
C GLY A 218 7.84 -17.29 -14.22
N SER A 219 7.79 -15.95 -14.13
CA SER A 219 8.92 -15.09 -14.48
C SER A 219 9.83 -14.75 -13.29
N PHE A 220 9.50 -15.18 -12.08
CA PHE A 220 10.17 -14.77 -10.85
C PHE A 220 10.46 -15.96 -9.94
N LYS A 221 11.30 -15.71 -8.93
CA LYS A 221 11.56 -16.61 -7.82
C LYS A 221 11.12 -15.94 -6.51
N ILE A 222 10.71 -16.75 -5.55
CA ILE A 222 10.36 -16.34 -4.20
C ILE A 222 11.55 -16.67 -3.30
N GLN A 223 11.88 -15.78 -2.36
CA GLN A 223 12.92 -16.00 -1.38
C GLN A 223 12.59 -15.35 -0.02
N PRO A 224 13.33 -15.74 1.04
CA PRO A 224 13.22 -15.10 2.34
C PRO A 224 13.60 -13.62 2.35
N GLU A 225 13.17 -12.95 3.42
CA GLU A 225 13.53 -11.58 3.72
C GLU A 225 15.05 -11.35 3.80
N THR A 226 15.50 -10.19 3.34
CA THR A 226 16.92 -9.80 3.31
C THR A 226 17.25 -8.64 4.26
N ILE A 227 16.26 -8.13 5.02
CA ILE A 227 16.41 -7.04 5.98
C ILE A 227 16.87 -7.52 7.37
N ARG A 228 17.07 -8.82 7.55
CA ARG A 228 17.48 -9.47 8.80
C ARG A 228 16.53 -9.15 9.96
N ALA A 229 15.23 -9.26 9.70
CA ALA A 229 14.20 -9.04 10.71
C ALA A 229 14.27 -10.03 11.90
N GLY A 230 15.07 -11.09 11.78
CA GLY A 230 15.24 -12.09 12.84
C GLY A 230 13.91 -12.81 13.11
N HIS A 231 13.51 -12.88 14.37
CA HIS A 231 12.24 -13.49 14.77
C HIS A 231 11.02 -12.56 14.57
N GLN A 232 11.23 -11.30 14.19
CA GLN A 232 10.14 -10.35 13.99
C GLN A 232 9.41 -10.64 12.67
N ARG A 233 8.11 -10.94 12.76
CA ARG A 233 7.26 -11.10 11.57
C ARG A 233 6.99 -9.74 10.91
N ILE A 234 7.31 -9.62 9.62
CA ILE A 234 7.21 -8.35 8.88
C ILE A 234 5.77 -8.10 8.42
N CYS A 235 5.07 -9.15 8.01
CA CYS A 235 3.68 -9.10 7.60
C CYS A 235 2.87 -10.16 8.37
N PRO A 236 1.69 -9.82 8.91
CA PRO A 236 0.87 -10.80 9.62
C PRO A 236 0.39 -11.95 8.73
N ILE A 237 0.27 -11.70 7.42
CA ILE A 237 -0.31 -12.64 6.44
C ILE A 237 0.77 -13.40 5.68
N ILE A 238 1.77 -12.69 5.14
CA ILE A 238 2.82 -13.29 4.32
C ILE A 238 4.01 -13.69 5.22
N PRO A 239 4.42 -14.97 5.20
CA PRO A 239 5.60 -15.45 5.92
C PRO A 239 6.90 -14.74 5.49
N ASN A 240 7.86 -14.59 6.42
CA ASN A 240 9.14 -13.94 6.12
C ASN A 240 9.99 -14.73 5.11
N ASP A 241 9.80 -16.04 4.98
CA ASP A 241 10.46 -16.92 4.01
C ASP A 241 9.89 -16.81 2.57
N GLU A 242 8.76 -16.12 2.41
CA GLU A 242 8.08 -15.92 1.11
C GLU A 242 7.88 -14.44 0.75
N VAL A 243 8.47 -13.52 1.52
CA VAL A 243 8.13 -12.09 1.45
C VAL A 243 8.84 -11.35 0.30
N GLU A 244 9.94 -11.88 -0.22
CA GLU A 244 10.72 -11.24 -1.28
C GLU A 244 10.58 -12.01 -2.59
N ILE A 245 10.22 -11.28 -3.66
CA ILE A 245 10.09 -11.80 -5.01
C ILE A 245 11.14 -11.12 -5.88
N TYR A 246 11.87 -11.88 -6.69
CA TYR A 246 12.87 -11.31 -7.60
C TYR A 246 12.83 -11.92 -8.99
N THR A 247 13.17 -11.11 -10.00
CA THR A 247 13.22 -11.52 -11.40
C THR A 247 14.33 -10.83 -12.18
N THR A 248 14.87 -11.50 -13.20
CA THR A 248 15.71 -10.92 -14.26
C THR A 248 14.95 -10.76 -15.58
N VAL A 249 13.72 -11.27 -15.67
CA VAL A 249 12.95 -11.31 -16.91
C VAL A 249 12.39 -9.93 -17.19
N ARG A 250 12.84 -9.34 -18.31
CA ARG A 250 12.41 -8.02 -18.75
C ARG A 250 10.94 -7.98 -19.08
N ALA A 251 10.36 -6.79 -18.91
CA ALA A 251 8.94 -6.53 -19.11
C ALA A 251 7.99 -7.43 -18.28
N SER A 252 8.47 -8.32 -17.42
CA SER A 252 7.60 -9.20 -16.63
C SER A 252 6.97 -8.54 -15.40
N VAL A 253 7.29 -7.25 -15.18
CA VAL A 253 6.75 -6.41 -14.11
C VAL A 253 6.14 -5.16 -14.73
N LEU A 254 4.85 -4.92 -14.47
CA LEU A 254 4.13 -3.74 -14.92
C LEU A 254 3.68 -2.89 -13.71
N PRO A 255 4.27 -1.71 -13.47
CA PRO A 255 3.73 -0.76 -12.51
C PRO A 255 2.40 -0.20 -13.01
N TYR A 256 1.37 -0.18 -12.16
CA TYR A 256 0.05 0.32 -12.52
C TYR A 256 -0.58 1.27 -11.49
N GLY A 257 0.05 1.43 -10.32
CA GLY A 257 -0.36 2.41 -9.34
C GLY A 257 0.82 2.87 -8.50
N ASN A 258 0.85 4.14 -8.13
CA ASN A 258 1.73 4.62 -7.07
C ASN A 258 0.97 4.60 -5.76
N ILE A 259 1.59 4.11 -4.71
CA ILE A 259 1.03 4.09 -3.38
C ILE A 259 1.81 5.07 -2.52
N VAL A 260 1.09 6.04 -1.95
CA VAL A 260 1.63 7.12 -1.13
C VAL A 260 1.13 7.00 0.32
N VAL A 261 2.06 7.14 1.27
CA VAL A 261 1.74 7.42 2.70
C VAL A 261 2.02 8.88 3.00
N SER A 262 1.26 9.45 3.94
CA SER A 262 1.67 10.65 4.68
C SER A 262 1.44 10.45 6.18
N THR A 263 2.47 10.73 7.01
CA THR A 263 2.32 10.81 8.47
C THR A 263 3.19 11.92 9.05
N SER A 264 2.66 12.73 9.96
CA SER A 264 3.45 13.47 10.95
C SER A 264 2.64 13.82 12.20
N VAL A 265 3.38 13.99 13.29
CA VAL A 265 2.92 14.63 14.53
C VAL A 265 3.68 15.95 14.64
N ASN A 266 2.98 17.07 14.55
CA ASN A 266 3.58 18.39 14.72
C ASN A 266 3.41 18.86 16.16
N MET A 267 4.50 19.19 16.84
CA MET A 267 4.48 19.69 18.22
C MET A 267 4.76 21.19 18.22
N THR A 268 3.77 21.97 18.65
CA THR A 268 3.82 23.45 18.62
C THR A 268 4.33 24.06 19.92
N LYS A 269 4.45 23.26 20.99
CA LYS A 269 4.98 23.65 22.30
C LYS A 269 6.07 22.66 22.72
N PRO A 270 7.02 23.08 23.57
CA PRO A 270 8.01 22.17 24.11
C PRO A 270 7.30 21.07 24.89
N PHE A 271 7.77 19.84 24.77
CA PHE A 271 7.34 18.73 25.63
C PHE A 271 8.12 18.84 26.94
N PRO A 272 7.46 19.13 28.07
CA PRO A 272 8.11 19.31 29.35
C PRO A 272 8.78 18.03 29.88
N ALA A 273 9.69 18.15 30.84
CA ALA A 273 10.34 16.98 31.46
C ALA A 273 9.40 16.14 32.34
N ASP A 274 8.22 16.66 32.68
CA ASP A 274 7.22 16.03 33.55
C ASP A 274 6.05 15.40 32.77
N VAL A 275 6.27 14.98 31.51
CA VAL A 275 5.19 14.37 30.71
C VAL A 275 4.88 12.95 31.17
N TYR A 276 3.58 12.67 31.27
CA TYR A 276 3.02 11.33 31.37
C TYR A 276 1.97 11.09 30.28
N ALA A 277 1.89 9.84 29.85
CA ALA A 277 0.91 9.33 28.92
C ALA A 277 -0.17 8.60 29.73
N ASN A 278 -1.38 9.16 29.74
CA ASN A 278 -2.56 8.48 30.27
C ASN A 278 -3.18 7.63 29.16
N VAL A 279 -3.08 6.33 29.31
CA VAL A 279 -3.58 5.36 28.34
C VAL A 279 -4.92 4.84 28.80
N VAL A 280 -5.91 4.87 27.90
CA VAL A 280 -7.20 4.19 28.06
C VAL A 280 -7.31 3.14 26.97
N MET A 281 -7.14 1.88 27.38
CA MET A 281 -7.27 0.72 26.51
C MET A 281 -8.66 0.10 26.71
N LYS A 282 -9.36 -0.19 25.62
CA LYS A 282 -10.64 -0.90 25.63
C LYS A 282 -10.58 -2.10 24.69
N LYS A 283 -11.09 -3.26 25.11
CA LYS A 283 -11.25 -4.44 24.27
C LYS A 283 -12.71 -4.55 23.79
N HIS A 284 -12.90 -4.90 22.53
CA HIS A 284 -14.22 -5.23 22.01
C HIS A 284 -14.60 -6.65 22.41
N ILE A 285 -15.68 -6.79 23.19
CA ILE A 285 -16.22 -8.06 23.68
C ILE A 285 -17.74 -7.99 23.53
N ALA A 286 -18.32 -8.98 22.82
CA ALA A 286 -19.77 -9.13 22.65
C ALA A 286 -20.51 -7.84 22.22
N GLY A 287 -19.95 -7.10 21.25
CA GLY A 287 -20.58 -5.88 20.71
C GLY A 287 -20.30 -4.59 21.51
N HIS A 288 -19.56 -4.68 22.62
CA HIS A 288 -19.25 -3.55 23.49
C HIS A 288 -17.74 -3.38 23.68
N TYR A 289 -17.31 -2.13 23.87
CA TYR A 289 -15.92 -1.82 24.24
C TYR A 289 -15.78 -1.75 25.75
N ILE A 290 -15.12 -2.75 26.32
CA ILE A 290 -14.87 -2.89 27.75
C ILE A 290 -13.50 -2.31 28.06
N ARG A 291 -13.42 -1.38 29.01
CA ARG A 291 -12.14 -0.82 29.45
C ARG A 291 -11.31 -1.89 30.15
N ILE A 292 -10.06 -2.04 29.71
CA ILE A 292 -9.10 -2.95 30.34
C ILE A 292 -8.43 -2.22 31.49
N PRO A 293 -8.47 -2.74 32.72
CA PRO A 293 -7.79 -2.12 33.85
C PRO A 293 -6.27 -2.10 33.63
N CYS A 294 -5.55 -1.26 34.41
CA CYS A 294 -4.10 -1.32 34.43
C CYS A 294 -3.64 -2.53 35.25
N GLU A 295 -2.93 -3.46 34.63
CA GLU A 295 -2.39 -4.66 35.26
C GLU A 295 -0.97 -4.90 34.73
N HIS A 296 0.00 -4.98 35.63
CA HIS A 296 1.43 -5.19 35.29
C HIS A 296 1.94 -4.26 34.17
N ASP A 297 1.64 -2.96 34.29
CA ASP A 297 1.98 -1.93 33.31
C ASP A 297 1.35 -2.13 31.92
N VAL A 298 0.22 -2.83 31.82
CA VAL A 298 -0.54 -2.96 30.58
C VAL A 298 -2.03 -2.73 30.79
N GLY A 299 -2.70 -2.17 29.78
CA GLY A 299 -4.11 -1.80 29.84
C GLY A 299 -4.30 -0.29 29.97
N SER A 300 -5.29 0.13 30.75
CA SER A 300 -5.56 1.57 30.97
C SER A 300 -4.67 2.16 32.07
N CYS A 301 -3.37 2.30 31.79
CA CYS A 301 -2.35 2.77 32.74
C CYS A 301 -1.93 4.22 32.51
N THR A 302 -1.26 4.82 33.49
CA THR A 302 -0.52 6.08 33.30
C THR A 302 0.97 5.80 33.32
N TYR A 303 1.67 6.22 32.27
CA TYR A 303 3.10 6.00 32.11
C TYR A 303 3.84 7.33 32.15
N SER A 304 4.92 7.44 32.91
CA SER A 304 5.83 8.56 32.69
C SER A 304 6.61 8.32 31.40
N VAL A 305 6.60 9.31 30.51
CA VAL A 305 7.34 9.25 29.23
C VAL A 305 8.86 9.22 29.47
N CYS A 306 9.30 9.70 30.64
CA CYS A 306 10.70 9.95 30.96
C CYS A 306 11.38 8.87 31.81
N THR A 307 10.62 8.05 32.56
CA THR A 307 11.22 7.05 33.48
C THR A 307 11.37 5.66 32.89
N ASN A 308 10.66 5.35 31.80
CA ASN A 308 10.72 4.02 31.16
C ASN A 308 11.80 4.01 30.06
N LYS A 309 13.06 3.92 30.49
CA LYS A 309 14.27 4.20 29.69
C LYS A 309 14.58 3.23 28.54
N THR A 310 13.79 2.18 28.30
CA THR A 310 14.30 1.01 27.54
C THR A 310 13.52 0.54 26.33
N GLN A 311 12.39 1.13 25.91
CA GLN A 311 11.64 0.49 24.80
C GLN A 311 10.97 1.35 23.74
N ILE A 312 10.82 2.68 23.89
CA ILE A 312 9.90 3.42 23.00
C ILE A 312 10.60 4.35 22.00
N TYR A 313 11.85 4.77 22.20
CA TYR A 313 12.41 5.85 21.37
C TYR A 313 13.94 5.80 21.12
N PRO A 314 14.42 5.01 20.14
CA PRO A 314 15.76 5.19 19.60
C PRO A 314 15.83 6.46 18.73
N ASP A 315 14.92 6.61 17.76
CA ASP A 315 15.02 7.62 16.69
C ASP A 315 14.81 9.09 17.12
N LEU A 316 14.24 9.36 18.30
CA LEU A 316 13.96 10.75 18.74
C LEU A 316 15.12 11.41 19.48
N PHE A 317 16.11 10.64 19.94
CA PHE A 317 17.12 11.13 20.90
C PHE A 317 18.57 10.80 20.51
N GLU A 318 18.83 10.42 19.25
CA GLU A 318 20.14 9.92 18.81
C GLU A 318 21.33 10.89 18.96
N ASN A 319 21.11 12.19 19.24
CA ASN A 319 22.20 13.15 19.37
C ASN A 319 22.04 14.01 20.65
N ASN A 320 22.85 13.74 21.69
CA ASN A 320 22.96 14.46 22.97
C ASN A 320 21.93 14.14 24.08
N TYR A 321 21.77 12.87 24.45
CA TYR A 321 21.02 12.50 25.65
C TYR A 321 21.94 12.40 26.88
N ASP A 322 21.80 13.34 27.84
CA ASP A 322 22.32 13.13 29.20
C ASP A 322 21.39 12.15 29.93
N SER A 323 21.89 10.94 30.18
CA SER A 323 21.22 9.81 30.84
C SER A 323 20.53 10.10 32.19
N LYS A 324 20.76 11.28 32.78
CA LYS A 324 20.28 11.66 34.11
C LYS A 324 19.10 12.65 34.12
N LYS A 325 18.73 13.29 33.01
CA LYS A 325 17.60 14.25 32.97
C LYS A 325 16.76 14.05 31.72
N CYS A 326 15.43 14.03 31.87
CA CYS A 326 14.54 14.05 30.71
C CYS A 326 14.66 15.41 30.03
N PRO A 327 15.20 15.50 28.80
CA PRO A 327 15.36 16.78 28.14
C PRO A 327 13.99 17.30 27.72
N SER A 328 13.76 18.62 27.87
CA SER A 328 12.60 19.25 27.24
C SER A 328 12.72 19.07 25.74
N ILE A 329 11.74 18.40 25.13
CA ILE A 329 11.71 18.19 23.68
C ILE A 329 11.28 19.52 23.06
N PRO A 330 12.10 20.20 22.24
CA PRO A 330 11.73 21.50 21.71
C PRO A 330 10.50 21.43 20.79
N PRO A 331 9.81 22.54 20.51
CA PRO A 331 8.81 22.57 19.45
C PRO A 331 9.46 22.20 18.11
N ALA A 332 9.05 21.08 17.52
CA ALA A 332 9.50 20.67 16.21
C ALA A 332 8.48 19.71 15.57
N THR A 333 8.67 19.44 14.28
CA THR A 333 8.00 18.30 13.65
C THR A 333 8.77 17.04 13.97
N TYR A 334 8.14 16.17 14.74
CA TYR A 334 8.68 14.87 15.07
C TYR A 334 8.06 13.80 14.18
N SER A 335 8.83 12.76 13.97
CA SER A 335 8.44 11.72 13.05
C SER A 335 8.74 10.36 13.63
N VAL A 336 7.71 9.74 14.18
CA VAL A 336 7.78 8.38 14.71
C VAL A 336 7.74 7.39 13.54
N SER A 337 8.86 6.68 13.33
CA SER A 337 8.93 5.55 12.40
C SER A 337 8.84 4.27 13.22
N ASN A 338 8.18 3.22 12.71
CA ASN A 338 8.26 1.87 13.26
C ASN A 338 7.96 1.78 14.78
N LEU A 339 6.83 2.32 15.24
CA LEU A 339 6.39 2.07 16.61
C LEU A 339 6.05 0.57 16.74
N VAL A 340 6.99 -0.19 17.30
CA VAL A 340 6.80 -1.60 17.67
C VAL A 340 6.42 -1.62 19.14
N LEU A 341 5.16 -1.92 19.44
CA LEU A 341 4.70 -2.18 20.80
C LEU A 341 4.87 -3.67 21.06
N ASP A 342 5.87 -4.03 21.86
CA ASP A 342 6.06 -5.42 22.29
C ASP A 342 5.02 -5.75 23.38
N VAL A 343 3.93 -6.38 22.96
CA VAL A 343 2.85 -6.78 23.87
C VAL A 343 3.20 -8.15 24.45
N LYS A 344 3.63 -8.18 25.70
CA LYS A 344 3.87 -9.43 26.42
C LYS A 344 2.57 -10.24 26.50
N LYS A 345 2.51 -11.37 25.81
CA LYS A 345 1.37 -12.32 25.75
C LYS A 345 0.97 -12.93 27.11
N SER A 346 1.68 -12.61 28.20
CA SER A 346 1.48 -13.19 29.52
C SER A 346 0.32 -12.60 30.32
N ILE A 347 -0.41 -11.60 29.81
CA ILE A 347 -1.55 -10.99 30.51
C ILE A 347 -2.86 -11.51 29.90
N PRO A 348 -3.67 -12.28 30.66
CA PRO A 348 -4.90 -12.91 30.15
C PRO A 348 -5.90 -11.93 29.50
N SER A 349 -5.93 -10.70 30.01
CA SER A 349 -6.78 -9.60 29.52
C SER A 349 -6.42 -9.14 28.09
N ILE A 350 -5.26 -9.53 27.57
CA ILE A 350 -4.72 -9.16 26.25
C ILE A 350 -4.64 -10.39 25.34
N ALA A 351 -5.69 -11.20 25.34
CA ALA A 351 -5.91 -12.19 24.29
C ALA A 351 -6.30 -11.50 22.97
N ASP A 352 -6.27 -12.25 21.87
CA ASP A 352 -6.69 -11.81 20.54
C ASP A 352 -8.02 -11.05 20.55
N GLY A 353 -8.14 -10.08 19.66
CA GLY A 353 -9.34 -9.27 19.49
C GLY A 353 -9.04 -7.82 19.13
N GLN A 354 -10.11 -7.05 19.00
CA GLN A 354 -10.05 -5.63 18.65
C GLN A 354 -9.91 -4.77 19.90
N PHE A 355 -9.01 -3.80 19.84
CA PHE A 355 -8.68 -2.88 20.91
C PHE A 355 -8.77 -1.44 20.42
N ARG A 356 -9.23 -0.56 21.30
CA ARG A 356 -9.19 0.89 21.16
C ARG A 356 -8.27 1.45 22.22
N ILE A 357 -7.25 2.18 21.80
CA ILE A 357 -6.25 2.77 22.69
C ILE A 357 -6.27 4.27 22.48
N ASN A 358 -6.68 4.98 23.52
CA ASN A 358 -6.54 6.43 23.60
C ASN A 358 -5.32 6.72 24.47
N VAL A 359 -4.46 7.62 24.03
CA VAL A 359 -3.29 8.06 24.79
C VAL A 359 -3.35 9.57 24.89
N ASP A 360 -3.55 10.08 26.10
CA ASP A 360 -3.47 11.50 26.39
C ASP A 360 -2.10 11.82 26.97
N PHE A 361 -1.36 12.73 26.32
CA PHE A 361 -0.10 13.24 26.85
C PHE A 361 -0.39 14.47 27.71
N LEU A 362 0.04 14.40 28.97
CA LEU A 362 -0.25 15.36 30.02
C LEU A 362 1.05 15.79 30.69
N SER A 363 1.13 17.03 31.15
CA SER A 363 2.19 17.55 32.00
C SER A 363 1.54 18.24 33.20
N ASN A 364 2.14 18.13 34.38
CA ASN A 364 1.63 18.83 35.56
C ASN A 364 1.80 20.34 35.41
N ALA A 365 2.88 20.78 34.75
CA ALA A 365 3.15 22.19 34.49
C ALA A 365 2.34 22.78 33.32
N ALA A 366 2.15 22.02 32.23
CA ALA A 366 1.58 22.53 30.98
C ALA A 366 0.16 22.03 30.69
N GLY A 367 -0.39 21.12 31.50
CA GLY A 367 -1.70 20.53 31.29
C GLY A 367 -1.72 19.53 30.13
N HIS A 368 -2.79 19.53 29.33
CA HIS A 368 -2.93 18.63 28.18
C HIS A 368 -2.04 19.08 27.00
N LEU A 369 -1.21 18.16 26.52
CA LEU A 369 -0.22 18.40 25.47
C LEU A 369 -0.67 17.86 24.11
N GLY A 370 -1.53 16.84 24.10
CA GLY A 370 -2.05 16.22 22.90
C GLY A 370 -2.60 14.83 23.17
N CYS A 371 -3.26 14.25 22.16
CA CYS A 371 -3.82 12.92 22.24
C CYS A 371 -3.51 12.09 20.99
N LEU A 372 -3.38 10.78 21.16
CA LEU A 372 -3.25 9.79 20.10
C LEU A 372 -4.39 8.77 20.24
N TYR A 373 -4.99 8.39 19.12
CA TYR A 373 -6.03 7.39 19.04
C TYR A 373 -5.58 6.26 18.12
N LEU A 374 -5.66 5.01 18.61
CA LEU A 374 -5.25 3.81 17.88
C LEU A 374 -6.39 2.78 17.94
N ASP A 375 -6.78 2.26 16.79
CA ASP A 375 -7.53 1.01 16.69
C ASP A 375 -6.53 -0.10 16.35
N VAL A 376 -6.45 -1.13 17.20
CA VAL A 376 -5.48 -2.23 17.07
C VAL A 376 -6.22 -3.55 17.10
N ASN A 377 -5.96 -4.43 16.14
CA ASN A 377 -6.49 -5.79 16.15
C ASN A 377 -5.34 -6.77 16.44
N LEU A 378 -5.36 -7.41 17.61
CA LEU A 378 -4.35 -8.37 18.03
C LEU A 378 -4.79 -9.78 17.64
N LYS A 379 -3.86 -10.57 17.11
CA LYS A 379 -4.03 -11.96 16.68
C LYS A 379 -2.95 -12.85 17.28
#